data_AF-A0AA96TTY0-F1
#
_entry.id   AF-A0AA96TTY0-F1
#
_cell.length_a   1.000
_cell.length_b   1.000
_cell.length_c   1.000
_cell.angle_alpha   90.00
_cell.angle_beta   90.00
_cell.angle_gamma   90.00
#
_symmetry.space_group_name_H-M   'P 1'
#
loop_
_entity.id
_entity.type
_entity.pdbx_description
1 polymer ?
#
loop_
_entity_poly.entity_id
_entity_poly.type
_entity_poly.pdbx_seq_one_letter_code
_entity_poly.pdbx_strand_id
1 'polypeptide(L)'
;MRKTTVAVLFSCLALAACGTIEADPTFLVIEVGETTYDLNVTSGRPHDLVADNWYRSKVGKAEFAEEVRQGDHVVCHLVESDGIRITGCRKA
;
A
#
# COMPACT_ATOMS: atom_id res chain seq x y z
N MET A 1 -28.92 47.02 -26.75
CA MET A 1 -27.72 46.44 -26.12
C MET A 1 -28.12 45.13 -25.46
N ARG A 2 -27.74 43.97 -26.03
CA ARG A 2 -28.00 42.65 -25.45
C ARG A 2 -26.77 42.21 -24.67
N LYS A 3 -26.94 41.87 -23.38
CA LYS A 3 -25.98 41.07 -22.62
C LYS A 3 -26.76 39.96 -21.92
N THR A 4 -26.84 38.83 -22.59
CA THR A 4 -27.28 37.57 -22.01
C THR A 4 -26.02 36.82 -21.64
N THR A 5 -25.69 36.76 -20.36
CA THR A 5 -24.57 35.93 -19.89
C THR A 5 -25.17 34.76 -19.11
N VAL A 6 -24.96 33.59 -19.68
CA VAL A 6 -25.42 32.27 -19.24
C VAL A 6 -24.78 31.91 -17.89
N ALA A 7 -25.60 31.41 -16.97
CA ALA A 7 -25.17 30.81 -15.73
C ALA A 7 -24.35 29.54 -16.02
N VAL A 8 -23.08 29.53 -15.63
CA VAL A 8 -22.26 28.31 -15.60
C VAL A 8 -22.32 27.79 -14.17
N LEU A 9 -23.18 26.80 -13.94
CA LEU A 9 -23.10 25.95 -12.76
C LEU A 9 -21.73 25.26 -12.78
N PHE A 10 -20.79 25.77 -12.00
CA PHE A 10 -19.60 25.04 -11.60
C PHE A 10 -20.02 24.00 -10.54
N SER A 11 -20.76 22.99 -11.00
CA SER A 11 -20.87 21.72 -10.28
C SER A 11 -19.52 21.03 -10.41
N CYS A 12 -18.55 21.44 -9.58
CA CYS A 12 -17.48 20.53 -9.20
C CYS A 12 -18.14 19.38 -8.45
N LEU A 13 -18.60 18.36 -9.20
CA LEU A 13 -18.55 17.00 -8.70
C LEU A 13 -17.07 16.77 -8.38
N ALA A 14 -16.68 17.08 -7.16
CA ALA A 14 -15.51 16.47 -6.56
C ALA A 14 -15.84 14.99 -6.55
N LEU A 15 -15.45 14.30 -7.63
CA LEU A 15 -15.21 12.87 -7.60
C LEU A 15 -14.36 12.69 -6.35
N ALA A 16 -14.93 12.06 -5.33
CA ALA A 16 -14.17 11.48 -4.27
C ALA A 16 -13.07 10.68 -4.97
N ALA A 17 -11.82 11.14 -4.85
CA ALA A 17 -10.68 10.31 -5.17
C ALA A 17 -10.62 9.23 -4.07
N CYS A 18 -11.57 8.30 -4.10
CA CYS A 18 -11.42 6.97 -3.51
C CYS A 18 -10.47 6.21 -4.44
N GLY A 19 -9.22 6.67 -4.49
CA GLY A 19 -8.16 5.98 -5.21
C GLY A 19 -7.59 4.92 -4.27
N THR A 20 -7.58 3.68 -4.72
CA THR A 20 -6.74 2.66 -4.09
C THR A 20 -5.29 3.11 -4.19
N ILE A 21 -4.58 3.17 -3.07
CA ILE A 21 -3.14 3.46 -3.05
C ILE A 21 -2.40 2.14 -3.26
N GLU A 22 -1.47 2.11 -4.20
CA GLU A 22 -0.67 0.94 -4.51
C GLU A 22 0.83 1.27 -4.45
N ALA A 23 1.61 0.38 -3.86
CA ALA A 23 3.04 0.56 -3.73
C ALA A 23 3.83 -0.71 -3.47
N ASP A 24 5.13 -0.64 -3.73
CA ASP A 24 6.07 -1.74 -3.51
C ASP A 24 7.17 -1.38 -2.49
N PRO A 25 6.84 -1.22 -1.20
CA PRO A 25 7.84 -0.96 -0.17
C PRO A 25 8.81 -2.14 0.02
N THR A 26 10.01 -1.81 0.49
CA THR A 26 10.98 -2.81 0.94
C THR A 26 10.84 -3.02 2.44
N PHE A 27 10.86 -4.28 2.84
CA PHE A 27 10.81 -4.73 4.23
C PHE A 27 12.04 -5.57 4.58
N LEU A 28 12.36 -5.62 5.86
CA LEU A 28 13.30 -6.55 6.49
C LEU A 28 12.51 -7.66 7.18
N VAL A 29 12.86 -8.92 6.89
CA VAL A 29 12.31 -10.07 7.63
C VAL A 29 12.95 -10.12 9.02
N ILE A 30 12.16 -9.86 10.06
CA ILE A 30 12.65 -9.84 11.44
C ILE A 30 12.41 -11.16 12.18
N GLU A 31 11.41 -11.95 11.76
CA GLU A 31 11.10 -13.26 12.33
C GLU A 31 10.49 -14.19 11.28
N VAL A 32 10.86 -15.49 11.34
CA VAL A 32 10.27 -16.55 10.51
C VAL A 32 9.44 -17.46 11.40
N GLY A 33 8.12 -17.35 11.28
CA GLY A 33 7.18 -18.25 11.95
C GLY A 33 6.90 -19.52 11.14
N GLU A 34 6.01 -20.36 11.67
CA GLU A 34 5.58 -21.59 11.01
C GLU A 34 4.85 -21.30 9.69
N THR A 35 3.84 -20.43 9.74
CA THR A 35 2.97 -20.08 8.59
C THR A 35 3.08 -18.62 8.14
N THR A 36 3.82 -17.79 8.88
CA THR A 36 3.93 -16.34 8.63
C THR A 36 5.37 -15.83 8.74
N TYR A 37 5.66 -14.70 8.09
CA TYR A 37 6.84 -13.88 8.31
C TYR A 37 6.45 -12.59 9.04
N ASP A 38 7.28 -12.15 9.98
CA ASP A 38 7.17 -10.82 10.59
C ASP A 38 8.14 -9.86 9.89
N LEU A 39 7.63 -8.73 9.44
CA LEU A 39 8.30 -7.79 8.55
C LEU A 39 8.30 -6.40 9.16
N ASN A 40 9.46 -5.73 9.11
CA ASN A 40 9.56 -4.30 9.37
C ASN A 40 9.84 -3.54 8.08
N VAL A 41 9.14 -2.44 7.84
CA VAL A 41 9.45 -1.58 6.70
C VAL A 41 10.85 -1.00 6.85
N THR A 42 11.61 -0.99 5.74
CA THR A 42 12.89 -0.28 5.65
C THR A 42 12.84 0.91 4.70
N SER A 43 12.11 0.84 3.58
CA SER A 43 12.01 1.94 2.61
C SER A 43 10.79 1.84 1.69
N GLY A 44 10.54 2.89 0.89
CA GLY A 44 9.50 2.87 -0.15
C GLY A 44 8.07 3.17 0.31
N ARG A 45 7.90 3.88 1.44
CA ARG A 45 6.58 4.29 1.93
C ARG A 45 5.92 5.31 0.98
N PRO A 46 4.68 5.07 0.52
CA PRO A 46 3.86 6.11 -0.10
C PRO A 46 3.44 7.16 0.94
N HIS A 47 3.59 8.42 0.58
CA HIS A 47 3.31 9.57 1.45
C HIS A 47 1.81 9.79 1.69
N ASP A 48 0.98 9.16 0.88
CA ASP A 48 -0.47 9.20 0.86
C ASP A 48 -1.12 8.05 1.63
N LEU A 49 -0.37 7.06 2.13
CA LEU A 49 -0.94 5.97 2.95
C LEU A 49 -1.63 6.54 4.20
N VAL A 50 -2.89 6.17 4.37
CA VAL A 50 -3.77 6.70 5.42
C VAL A 50 -3.65 5.89 6.71
N ALA A 51 -3.51 4.57 6.61
CA ALA A 51 -3.40 3.69 7.76
C ALA A 51 -2.02 3.76 8.44
N ASP A 52 -2.04 3.82 9.77
CA ASP A 52 -0.86 3.99 10.63
C ASP A 52 -0.23 2.67 11.10
N ASN A 53 -0.88 1.53 10.84
CA ASN A 53 -0.49 0.20 11.30
C ASN A 53 0.49 -0.55 10.38
N TRP A 54 1.12 0.15 9.45
CA TRP A 54 1.90 -0.43 8.35
C TRP A 54 3.37 -0.74 8.69
N TYR A 55 3.91 -0.16 9.79
CA TYR A 55 5.33 -0.24 10.15
C TYR A 55 5.81 -1.65 10.47
N ARG A 56 4.90 -2.53 10.91
CA ARG A 56 5.16 -3.94 11.20
C ARG A 56 4.02 -4.78 10.66
N SER A 57 4.34 -5.74 9.81
CA SER A 57 3.34 -6.58 9.15
C SER A 57 3.66 -8.05 9.37
N LYS A 58 2.65 -8.81 9.80
CA LYS A 58 2.69 -10.27 9.81
C LYS A 58 2.05 -10.77 8.52
N VAL A 59 2.85 -11.35 7.63
CA VAL A 59 2.43 -11.77 6.28
C VAL A 59 2.48 -13.28 6.17
N GLY A 60 1.47 -13.89 5.54
CA GLY A 60 1.44 -15.33 5.31
C GLY A 60 2.52 -15.78 4.34
N LYS A 61 3.10 -16.97 4.56
CA LYS A 61 4.10 -17.55 3.64
C LYS A 61 3.57 -17.76 2.22
N ALA A 62 2.26 -17.93 2.07
CA ALA A 62 1.60 -18.08 0.77
C ALA A 62 1.71 -16.83 -0.13
N GLU A 63 1.99 -15.66 0.44
CA GLU A 63 2.22 -14.44 -0.33
C GLU A 63 3.62 -14.39 -0.94
N PHE A 64 4.53 -15.30 -0.55
CA PHE A 64 5.91 -15.29 -1.02
C PHE A 64 6.12 -16.29 -2.16
N ALA A 65 6.81 -15.86 -3.21
CA ALA A 65 7.17 -16.74 -4.32
C ALA A 65 8.19 -17.82 -3.94
N GLU A 66 9.00 -17.56 -2.91
CA GLU A 66 10.03 -18.46 -2.39
C GLU A 66 10.22 -18.26 -0.87
N GLU A 67 10.83 -19.24 -0.19
CA GLU A 67 11.12 -19.11 1.23
C GLU A 67 12.19 -18.03 1.48
N VAL A 68 11.94 -17.15 2.44
CA VAL A 68 12.87 -16.12 2.91
C VAL A 68 13.36 -16.40 4.32
N ARG A 69 14.52 -15.84 4.66
CA ARG A 69 15.18 -16.00 5.96
C ARG A 69 15.12 -14.71 6.77
N GLN A 70 15.25 -14.85 8.08
CA GLN A 70 15.47 -13.68 8.94
C GLN A 70 16.71 -12.91 8.47
N GLY A 71 16.58 -11.59 8.37
CA GLY A 71 17.60 -10.69 7.83
C GLY A 71 17.49 -10.43 6.32
N ASP A 72 16.68 -11.18 5.58
CA ASP A 72 16.45 -10.91 4.16
C ASP A 72 15.67 -9.61 3.98
N HIS A 73 16.00 -8.89 2.90
CA HIS A 73 15.18 -7.79 2.40
C HIS A 73 14.21 -8.31 1.35
N VAL A 74 12.97 -7.86 1.42
CA VAL A 74 11.88 -8.31 0.55
C VAL A 74 11.09 -7.11 0.05
N VAL A 75 10.67 -7.15 -1.20
CA VAL A 75 9.75 -6.18 -1.78
C VAL A 75 8.35 -6.80 -1.80
N CYS A 76 7.40 -6.14 -1.16
CA CYS A 76 6.02 -6.61 -1.09
C CYS A 76 5.09 -5.59 -1.74
N HIS A 77 4.10 -6.07 -2.48
CA HIS A 77 3.09 -5.20 -3.05
C HIS A 77 2.00 -4.92 -2.02
N LEU A 78 1.74 -3.64 -1.79
CA LEU A 78 0.82 -3.10 -0.81
C LEU A 78 -0.31 -2.39 -1.53
N VAL A 79 -1.54 -2.71 -1.12
CA VAL A 79 -2.78 -2.10 -1.62
C VAL A 79 -3.56 -1.54 -0.43
N GLU A 80 -3.93 -0.26 -0.48
CA GLU A 80 -4.80 0.39 0.50
C GLU A 80 -6.09 0.86 -0.17
N SER A 81 -7.22 0.26 0.22
CA SER A 81 -8.57 0.77 -0.06
C SER A 81 -9.23 1.17 1.27
N ASP A 82 -9.89 0.23 1.96
CA ASP A 82 -10.47 0.45 3.30
C ASP A 82 -9.50 0.08 4.44
N GLY A 83 -8.29 -0.35 4.07
CA GLY A 83 -7.21 -0.78 4.95
C GLY A 83 -6.06 -1.38 4.14
N ILE A 84 -4.91 -1.61 4.79
CA ILE A 84 -3.70 -2.10 4.15
C ILE A 84 -3.76 -3.62 3.95
N ARG A 85 -3.49 -4.06 2.73
CA ARG A 85 -3.28 -5.46 2.38
C ARG A 85 -1.94 -5.61 1.68
N ILE A 86 -1.20 -6.66 2.06
CA ILE A 86 -0.02 -7.10 1.34
C ILE A 86 -0.43 -8.28 0.46
N THR A 87 -0.13 -8.20 -0.83
CA THR A 87 -0.46 -9.23 -1.81
C THR A 87 0.76 -9.49 -2.68
N GLY A 88 1.46 -10.59 -2.44
CA GLY A 88 2.68 -10.90 -3.17
C GLY A 88 3.93 -10.22 -2.60
N CYS A 89 4.93 -11.04 -2.27
CA CYS A 89 6.24 -10.65 -1.81
C CYS A 89 7.31 -11.42 -2.57
N ARG A 90 8.43 -10.75 -2.85
CA ARG A 90 9.62 -11.34 -3.47
C ARG A 90 10.87 -10.90 -2.73
N LYS A 91 11.91 -11.71 -2.79
CA LYS A 91 13.23 -11.30 -2.33
C LYS A 91 13.74 -10.13 -3.17
N ALA A 92 14.32 -9.13 -2.53
CA ALA A 92 14.86 -7.93 -3.17
C ALA A 92 16.17 -8.20 -3.92
#